data_AF-A0AAV7KNN8-F1
#
_entry.id   AF-A0AAV7KNN8-F1
#
_cell.length_a   1.000
_cell.length_b   1.000
_cell.length_c   1.000
_cell.angle_alpha   90.00
_cell.angle_beta   90.00
_cell.angle_gamma   90.00
#
_symmetry.space_group_name_H-M   'P 1'
#
loop_
_entity.id
_entity.type
_entity.pdbx_description
1 polymer ?
#
loop_
_entity_poly.entity_id
_entity_poly.type
_entity_poly.pdbx_seq_one_letter_code
_entity_poly.pdbx_strand_id
1 'polypeptide(L)'
;MEGQEDGARVMERQEDGARVMERQEDGARVMERKEDRARVMERQADGARVMERQEEGVRVIERQEDGARVIERQEDGARVMERQVDGARVMERQEDGARVMERQADGARVMERQMERE
;
A
#
# COMPACT_ATOMS: atom_id res chain seq x y z
N MET A 1 -15.31 -18.84 5.54
CA MET A 1 -14.82 -17.48 5.18
C MET A 1 -15.99 -16.57 5.47
N GLU A 2 -16.04 -16.06 6.70
CA GLU A 2 -17.06 -15.09 7.09
C GLU A 2 -16.77 -13.80 6.32
N GLY A 3 -17.76 -13.35 5.54
CA GLY A 3 -17.77 -11.99 5.03
C GLY A 3 -17.83 -11.07 6.24
N GLN A 4 -16.79 -10.26 6.43
CA GLN A 4 -16.84 -9.15 7.36
C GLN A 4 -17.48 -7.99 6.63
N GLU A 5 -18.81 -7.97 6.70
CA GLU A 5 -19.63 -6.78 6.57
C GLU A 5 -19.30 -5.87 7.79
N ASP A 6 -19.14 -4.56 7.56
CA ASP A 6 -18.67 -3.52 8.49
C ASP A 6 -17.15 -3.38 8.69
N GLY A 7 -16.50 -2.62 7.81
CA GLY A 7 -15.38 -1.75 8.16
C GLY A 7 -14.16 -2.42 8.81
N ALA A 8 -13.39 -3.22 8.08
CA ALA A 8 -12.25 -3.97 8.63
C ALA A 8 -11.06 -3.06 9.02
N ARG A 9 -10.45 -3.35 10.19
CA ARG A 9 -9.17 -2.74 10.60
C ARG A 9 -8.12 -3.80 10.78
N VAL A 10 -7.04 -3.68 10.01
CA VAL A 10 -5.88 -4.55 10.10
C VAL A 10 -4.67 -3.73 10.53
N MET A 11 -3.93 -4.25 11.49
CA MET A 11 -2.64 -3.71 11.88
C MET A 11 -1.64 -4.86 11.91
N GLU A 12 -0.60 -4.75 11.11
CA GLU A 12 0.41 -5.77 10.99
C GLU A 12 1.81 -5.17 11.18
N ARG A 13 2.64 -5.87 11.96
CA ARG A 13 4.06 -5.55 12.12
C ARG A 13 4.86 -6.82 11.88
N GLN A 14 5.80 -6.73 10.95
CA GLN A 14 6.69 -7.83 10.61
C GLN A 14 8.13 -7.34 10.61
N GLU A 15 8.99 -8.12 11.26
CA GLU A 15 10.42 -7.82 11.34
C GLU A 15 11.15 -8.51 10.18
N ASP A 16 10.86 -9.80 9.90
CA ASP A 16 11.56 -10.58 8.87
C ASP A 16 10.62 -11.36 7.94
N GLY A 17 10.86 -11.25 6.62
CA GLY A 17 10.63 -12.35 5.69
C GLY A 17 9.20 -12.89 5.64
N ALA A 18 8.26 -12.09 5.13
CA ALA A 18 6.84 -12.44 5.18
C ALA A 18 6.09 -12.33 3.85
N ARG A 19 4.96 -13.04 3.76
CA ARG A 19 4.00 -12.93 2.67
C ARG A 19 2.61 -12.69 3.23
N VAL A 20 2.05 -11.54 2.90
CA VAL A 20 0.71 -11.13 3.34
C VAL A 20 -0.19 -11.04 2.11
N MET A 21 -1.42 -11.54 2.26
CA MET A 21 -2.45 -11.43 1.24
C MET A 21 -3.76 -11.05 1.93
N GLU A 22 -4.25 -9.87 1.62
CA GLU A 22 -5.49 -9.34 2.17
C GLU A 22 -6.52 -9.10 1.07
N ARG A 23 -7.77 -9.46 1.35
CA ARG A 23 -8.91 -9.14 0.49
C ARG A 23 -10.05 -8.59 1.33
N GLN A 24 -10.47 -7.37 1.03
CA GLN A 24 -11.57 -6.69 1.70
C GLN A 24 -12.56 -6.17 0.66
N GLU A 25 -13.84 -6.23 0.99
CA GLU A 25 -14.92 -5.79 0.09
C GLU A 25 -15.32 -4.35 0.42
N ASP A 26 -15.63 -4.04 1.68
CA ASP A 26 -16.08 -2.69 2.07
C ASP A 26 -15.25 -2.08 3.23
N GLY A 27 -14.82 -0.83 3.06
CA GLY A 27 -14.41 0.02 4.17
C GLY A 27 -13.16 -0.47 4.91
N ALA A 28 -11.99 -0.40 4.29
CA ALA A 28 -10.75 -0.91 4.87
C ALA A 28 -9.93 0.16 5.60
N ARG A 29 -9.33 -0.18 6.75
CA ARG A 29 -8.14 0.51 7.25
C ARG A 29 -7.03 -0.47 7.53
N VAL A 30 -5.98 -0.42 6.72
CA VAL A 30 -4.82 -1.27 6.87
C VAL A 30 -3.61 -0.43 7.27
N MET A 31 -2.89 -0.90 8.27
CA MET A 31 -1.60 -0.32 8.66
C MET A 31 -0.55 -1.42 8.75
N GLU A 32 0.46 -1.34 7.90
CA GLU A 32 1.56 -2.30 7.87
C GLU A 32 2.90 -1.62 8.17
N ARG A 33 3.70 -2.26 9.03
CA ARG A 33 5.11 -1.92 9.23
C ARG A 33 5.99 -3.13 8.96
N LYS A 34 6.90 -3.01 8.01
CA LYS A 34 7.82 -4.08 7.61
C LYS A 34 9.26 -3.60 7.65
N GLU A 35 10.09 -4.32 8.39
CA GLU A 35 11.52 -4.01 8.52
C GLU A 35 12.30 -4.70 7.38
N ASP A 36 12.14 -6.01 7.18
CA ASP A 36 12.89 -6.73 6.13
C ASP A 36 12.04 -7.60 5.17
N ARG A 37 12.47 -7.64 3.89
CA ARG A 37 12.11 -8.61 2.83
C ARG A 37 10.70 -9.18 2.91
N ALA A 38 9.70 -8.33 2.70
CA ALA A 38 8.31 -8.75 2.65
C ALA A 38 7.70 -8.75 1.24
N ARG A 39 6.63 -9.51 1.06
CA ARG A 39 5.72 -9.39 -0.07
C ARG A 39 4.30 -9.19 0.41
N VAL A 40 3.65 -8.16 -0.11
CA VAL A 40 2.29 -7.78 0.26
C VAL A 40 1.44 -7.75 -0.99
N MET A 41 0.24 -8.31 -0.88
CA MET A 41 -0.78 -8.20 -1.90
C MET A 41 -2.10 -7.84 -1.25
N GLU A 42 -2.59 -6.64 -1.56
CA GLU A 42 -3.87 -6.16 -1.06
C GLU A 42 -4.86 -5.98 -2.19
N ARG A 43 -6.10 -6.41 -1.95
CA ARG A 43 -7.23 -6.11 -2.83
C ARG A 43 -8.39 -5.56 -2.03
N GLN A 44 -8.83 -4.36 -2.39
CA GLN A 44 -9.98 -3.69 -1.81
C GLN A 44 -10.96 -3.30 -2.93
N ALA A 45 -12.25 -3.52 -2.70
CA ALA A 45 -13.28 -3.07 -3.65
C ALA A 45 -13.64 -1.61 -3.35
N ASP A 46 -14.18 -1.30 -2.16
CA ASP A 46 -14.73 0.03 -1.87
C ASP A 46 -14.13 0.66 -0.62
N GLY A 47 -13.67 1.92 -0.73
CA GLY A 47 -13.42 2.78 0.43
C GLY A 47 -12.24 2.32 1.29
N ALA A 48 -11.01 2.52 0.84
CA ALA A 48 -9.81 2.08 1.56
C ALA A 48 -8.96 3.20 2.15
N ARG A 49 -8.32 2.92 3.28
CA ARG A 49 -7.17 3.67 3.77
C ARG A 49 -6.04 2.72 4.10
N VAL A 50 -4.97 2.80 3.33
CA VAL A 50 -3.77 1.99 3.56
C VAL A 50 -2.63 2.90 3.99
N MET A 51 -1.92 2.51 5.04
CA MET A 51 -0.65 3.12 5.42
C MET A 51 0.42 2.04 5.54
N GLU A 52 1.48 2.20 4.78
CA GLU A 52 2.60 1.27 4.80
C GLU A 52 3.90 1.97 5.14
N ARG A 53 4.70 1.34 6.00
CA ARG A 53 6.08 1.73 6.26
C ARG A 53 7.01 0.54 6.02
N GLN A 54 7.93 0.71 5.08
CA GLN A 54 8.83 -0.32 4.59
C GLN A 54 10.27 0.16 4.74
N GLU A 55 11.14 -0.65 5.35
CA GLU A 55 12.57 -0.32 5.50
C GLU A 55 13.40 -0.95 4.37
N GLU A 56 13.56 -2.29 4.31
CA GLU A 56 14.42 -2.94 3.30
C GLU A 56 13.72 -4.01 2.45
N GLY A 57 13.85 -3.87 1.11
CA GLY A 57 13.63 -4.98 0.16
C GLY A 57 12.20 -5.52 0.09
N VAL A 58 11.21 -4.65 0.34
CA VAL A 58 9.78 -5.00 0.34
C VAL A 58 9.19 -4.90 -1.07
N ARG A 59 8.21 -5.76 -1.37
CA ARG A 59 7.38 -5.63 -2.58
C ARG A 59 5.91 -5.57 -2.23
N VAL A 60 5.22 -4.55 -2.72
CA VAL A 60 3.79 -4.35 -2.47
C VAL A 60 3.06 -4.28 -3.79
N ILE A 61 1.90 -4.93 -3.82
CA ILE A 61 0.96 -4.87 -4.93
C ILE A 61 -0.41 -4.56 -4.34
N GLU A 62 -0.94 -3.40 -4.69
CA GLU A 62 -2.26 -2.97 -4.26
C GLU A 62 -3.22 -2.86 -5.44
N ARG A 63 -4.44 -3.32 -5.23
CA ARG A 63 -5.53 -3.11 -6.18
C ARG A 63 -6.77 -2.60 -5.46
N GLN A 64 -7.15 -1.38 -5.79
CA GLN A 64 -8.34 -0.71 -5.30
C GLN A 64 -9.29 -0.41 -6.47
N GLU A 65 -10.58 -0.69 -6.28
CA GLU A 65 -11.60 -0.40 -7.30
C GLU A 65 -12.10 1.03 -7.09
N ASP A 66 -12.74 1.36 -5.95
CA ASP A 66 -13.34 2.67 -5.71
C ASP A 66 -12.86 3.35 -4.42
N GLY A 67 -12.47 4.62 -4.52
CA GLY A 67 -12.31 5.53 -3.39
C GLY A 67 -11.24 5.11 -2.39
N ALA A 68 -9.99 5.47 -2.64
CA ALA A 68 -8.90 5.07 -1.75
C ALA A 68 -7.94 6.18 -1.36
N ARG A 69 -7.31 5.98 -0.21
CA ARG A 69 -6.21 6.81 0.27
C ARG A 69 -5.05 5.92 0.70
N VAL A 70 -3.97 5.98 -0.06
CA VAL A 70 -2.75 5.23 0.21
C VAL A 70 -1.66 6.19 0.65
N ILE A 71 -0.94 5.83 1.70
CA ILE A 71 0.24 6.54 2.18
C ILE A 71 1.36 5.55 2.37
N GLU A 72 2.44 5.73 1.63
CA GLU A 72 3.58 4.86 1.69
C GLU A 72 4.84 5.61 2.11
N ARG A 73 5.62 4.98 2.99
CA ARG A 73 6.98 5.41 3.32
C ARG A 73 7.96 4.25 3.11
N GLN A 74 8.93 4.47 2.24
CA GLN A 74 9.92 3.48 1.85
C GLN A 74 11.33 4.03 2.11
N GLU A 75 12.22 3.23 2.69
CA GLU A 75 13.61 3.65 2.99
C GLU A 75 14.67 3.09 2.03
N ASP A 76 14.64 1.80 1.68
CA ASP A 76 15.66 1.19 0.82
C ASP A 76 15.12 0.02 -0.03
N GLY A 77 15.25 0.12 -1.37
CA GLY A 77 15.07 -1.02 -2.29
C GLY A 77 13.65 -1.60 -2.39
N ALA A 78 12.64 -0.84 -2.00
CA ALA A 78 11.24 -1.22 -2.09
C ALA A 78 10.69 -1.15 -3.53
N ARG A 79 9.68 -1.98 -3.83
CA ARG A 79 8.95 -1.92 -5.10
C ARG A 79 7.46 -1.95 -4.86
N VAL A 80 6.79 -0.91 -5.33
CA VAL A 80 5.35 -0.79 -5.19
C VAL A 80 4.69 -0.75 -6.55
N MET A 81 3.59 -1.49 -6.65
CA MET A 81 2.69 -1.45 -7.79
C MET A 81 1.28 -1.19 -7.30
N GLU A 82 0.75 -0.02 -7.62
CA GLU A 82 -0.62 0.33 -7.31
C GLU A 82 -1.48 0.34 -8.57
N ARG A 83 -2.68 -0.21 -8.45
CA ARG A 83 -3.72 -0.07 -9.46
C ARG A 83 -5.01 0.41 -8.84
N GLN A 84 -5.43 1.60 -9.24
CA GLN A 84 -6.67 2.21 -8.77
C GLN A 84 -7.59 2.51 -9.95
N VAL A 85 -8.90 2.28 -9.79
CA VAL A 85 -9.88 2.55 -10.87
C VAL A 85 -10.48 3.94 -10.69
N ASP A 86 -11.13 4.22 -9.55
CA ASP A 86 -11.83 5.48 -9.34
C ASP A 86 -11.46 6.20 -8.04
N GLY A 87 -11.12 7.48 -8.11
CA GLY A 87 -11.05 8.36 -6.95
C GLY A 87 -9.95 8.02 -5.93
N ALA A 88 -8.70 8.16 -6.35
CA ALA A 88 -7.52 7.84 -5.55
C ALA A 88 -6.84 9.07 -4.93
N ARG A 89 -6.25 8.90 -3.74
CA ARG A 89 -5.22 9.79 -3.21
C ARG A 89 -4.02 8.98 -2.74
N VAL A 90 -2.94 9.08 -3.49
CA VAL A 90 -1.69 8.40 -3.16
C VAL A 90 -0.66 9.42 -2.71
N MET A 91 0.03 9.12 -1.62
CA MET A 91 1.13 9.90 -1.09
C MET A 91 2.31 8.99 -0.80
N GLU A 92 3.40 9.22 -1.48
CA GLU A 92 4.58 8.37 -1.40
C GLU A 92 5.78 9.18 -0.95
N ARG A 93 6.54 8.61 -0.02
CA ARG A 93 7.84 9.12 0.36
C ARG A 93 8.86 8.01 0.26
N GLN A 94 9.91 8.25 -0.51
CA GLN A 94 10.94 7.27 -0.81
C GLN A 94 12.31 7.80 -0.49
N GLU A 95 13.15 6.94 0.07
CA GLU A 95 14.61 7.06 0.11
C GLU A 95 15.20 5.94 -0.76
N ASP A 96 16.35 6.22 -1.38
CA ASP A 96 17.22 5.35 -2.22
C ASP A 96 16.65 4.04 -2.83
N GLY A 97 16.68 3.96 -4.16
CA GLY A 97 16.50 2.69 -4.89
C GLY A 97 15.08 2.10 -4.91
N ALA A 98 14.12 2.82 -4.33
CA ALA A 98 12.70 2.51 -4.43
C ALA A 98 12.17 2.66 -5.87
N ARG A 99 11.14 1.88 -6.22
CA ARG A 99 10.46 1.97 -7.51
C ARG A 99 8.96 1.88 -7.33
N VAL A 100 8.26 2.89 -7.85
CA VAL A 100 6.79 2.90 -7.92
C VAL A 100 6.33 2.71 -9.34
N MET A 101 5.28 1.92 -9.50
CA MET A 101 4.42 2.00 -10.67
C MET A 101 2.97 2.15 -10.25
N GLU A 102 2.37 3.27 -10.61
CA GLU A 102 0.95 3.50 -10.42
C GLU A 102 0.19 3.44 -11.74
N ARG A 103 -1.02 2.89 -11.69
CA ARG A 103 -1.98 2.97 -12.78
C ARG A 103 -3.34 3.42 -12.25
N GLN A 104 -3.82 4.53 -12.78
CA GLN A 104 -5.08 5.16 -12.38
C GLN A 104 -5.97 5.34 -13.61
N ALA A 105 -7.28 5.11 -13.47
CA ALA A 105 -8.25 5.36 -14.54
C ALA A 105 -8.89 6.75 -14.42
N ASP A 106 -9.42 7.14 -13.25
CA ASP A 106 -10.12 8.43 -13.08
C ASP A 106 -10.01 9.08 -11.67
N GLY A 107 -10.04 10.42 -11.63
CA GLY A 107 -10.22 11.20 -10.39
C GLY A 107 -9.05 11.19 -9.39
N ALA A 108 -7.88 10.70 -9.80
CA ALA A 108 -6.76 10.44 -8.91
C ALA A 108 -5.86 11.65 -8.64
N ARG A 109 -5.22 11.64 -7.47
CA ARG A 109 -4.13 12.56 -7.10
C ARG A 109 -2.96 11.77 -6.53
N VAL A 110 -1.79 12.02 -7.10
CA VAL A 110 -0.52 11.42 -6.68
C VAL A 110 0.40 12.53 -6.18
N MET A 111 1.04 12.29 -5.04
CA MET A 111 2.16 13.10 -4.58
C MET A 111 3.32 12.19 -4.20
N GLU A 112 4.39 12.26 -4.98
CA GLU A 112 5.62 11.53 -4.74
C GLU A 112 6.70 12.49 -4.21
N ARG A 113 7.41 12.07 -3.17
CA ARG A 113 8.62 12.74 -2.68
C ARG A 113 9.76 11.74 -2.62
N GLN A 114 10.76 11.95 -3.45
CA GLN A 114 12.03 11.25 -3.38
C GLN A 114 13.03 12.08 -2.57
N MET A 115 13.74 11.43 -1.66
CA MET A 115 14.87 12.00 -0.95
C MET A 115 16.10 11.16 -1.27
N GLU A 116 17.11 11.78 -1.86
CA GLU A 116 18.43 11.14 -2.03
C GLU A 116 19.19 11.25 -0.70
N ARG A 117 19.87 10.17 -0.27
CA ARG A 117 20.84 10.28 0.83
C ARG A 117 22.07 11.05 0.31
N GLU A 118 22.48 12.10 1.04
CA GLU A 118 23.74 12.83 0.80
C GLU A 118 24.98 11.99 1.09
#